data_AF-E5WYI6-F1
#
_entry.id   AF-E5WYI6-F1
#
_cell.length_a   1.000
_cell.length_b   1.000
_cell.length_c   1.000
_cell.angle_alpha   90.00
_cell.angle_beta   90.00
_cell.angle_gamma   90.00
#
_symmetry.space_group_name_H-M   'P 1'
#
loop_
_entity.id
_entity.type
_entity.pdbx_description
1 polymer ?
#
loop_
_entity_poly.entity_id
_entity_poly.type
_entity_poly.pdbx_seq_one_letter_code
_entity_poly.pdbx_strand_id
1 'polypeptide(L)'
;MEQGWPNPDAEKIDAYTAAHNGSWDPVQQARTMEEYTDSVAIPQIKELLKNYGDVAVIWWDTPSGPPTLARKINEVIKKYPHIITNDRLVRNEEDITGDYKTPEQAIPTEKQLDGTDWETCMTLNNSWGYQCRGVVWKSPQTLITNLIDIVSKGGNFLLNIGPAPDGSIPEGNIQRLDTIGKWMKKYGNSIYGTERCKVKKPDFGYCTQKVIANKTHVYLHVIEWPEDGELLFRLYQTASSARLLHNGQILNFENTHDGIYINVPSKAPDNIASVIELTFDCILPRYPIKPMNKNNYDIIDGNN
;
A
#
# COMPACT_ATOMS: atom_id res chain seq x y z
N MET A 1 -6.07 5.86 -35.86
CA MET A 1 -5.44 5.82 -34.52
C MET A 1 -4.62 4.54 -34.50
N GLU A 2 -3.30 4.61 -34.63
CA GLU A 2 -2.40 3.43 -34.71
C GLU A 2 -1.65 3.19 -33.40
N GLN A 3 -2.29 3.42 -32.25
CA GLN A 3 -1.69 3.12 -30.94
C GLN A 3 -2.77 2.61 -29.98
N GLY A 4 -2.83 1.28 -29.88
CA GLY A 4 -3.68 0.48 -29.01
C GLY A 4 -3.28 -0.98 -29.19
N TRP A 5 -3.58 -1.85 -28.22
CA TRP A 5 -3.37 -3.28 -28.37
C TRP A 5 -3.99 -3.79 -29.69
N PRO A 6 -3.36 -4.75 -30.40
CA PRO A 6 -4.00 -5.44 -31.51
C PRO A 6 -5.08 -6.38 -30.96
N ASN A 7 -6.15 -5.79 -30.43
CA ASN A 7 -7.42 -6.47 -30.29
C ASN A 7 -8.10 -6.36 -31.66
N PRO A 8 -8.30 -7.47 -32.40
CA PRO A 8 -8.96 -7.44 -33.70
C PRO A 8 -10.38 -6.86 -33.63
N ASP A 9 -10.97 -6.80 -32.43
CA ASP A 9 -12.27 -6.20 -32.17
C ASP A 9 -12.19 -4.76 -31.61
N ALA A 10 -11.02 -4.13 -31.47
CA ALA A 10 -10.88 -2.81 -30.85
C ALA A 10 -11.78 -1.74 -31.51
N GLU A 11 -11.74 -1.62 -32.85
CA GLU A 11 -12.57 -0.65 -33.56
C GLU A 11 -14.07 -0.93 -33.39
N LYS A 12 -14.44 -2.22 -33.34
CA LYS A 12 -15.82 -2.65 -33.11
C LYS A 12 -16.28 -2.33 -31.69
N ILE A 13 -15.43 -2.55 -30.70
CA ILE A 13 -15.67 -2.24 -29.29
C ILE A 13 -15.75 -0.72 -29.09
N ASP A 14 -14.87 0.06 -29.71
CA ASP A 14 -14.89 1.53 -29.63
C ASP A 14 -16.16 2.11 -30.26
N ALA A 15 -16.53 1.63 -31.45
CA ALA A 15 -17.77 2.01 -32.12
C ALA A 15 -19.01 1.64 -31.29
N TYR A 16 -19.01 0.43 -30.70
CA TYR A 16 -20.07 0.00 -29.79
C TYR A 16 -20.14 0.90 -28.55
N THR A 17 -19.00 1.15 -27.90
CA THR A 17 -18.88 1.99 -26.71
C THR A 17 -19.42 3.40 -26.95
N ALA A 18 -19.05 4.01 -28.07
CA ALA A 18 -19.55 5.33 -28.46
C ALA A 18 -21.07 5.34 -28.70
N ALA A 19 -21.61 4.27 -29.31
CA ALA A 19 -23.04 4.14 -29.59
C ALA A 19 -23.88 3.77 -28.35
N HIS A 20 -23.27 3.23 -27.28
CA HIS A 20 -23.96 2.69 -26.10
C HIS A 20 -23.55 3.41 -24.80
N ASN A 21 -23.37 4.73 -24.88
CA ASN A 21 -23.13 5.60 -23.73
C ASN A 21 -21.96 5.14 -22.82
N GLY A 22 -20.90 4.59 -23.41
CA GLY A 22 -19.72 4.11 -22.68
C GLY A 22 -19.76 2.64 -22.27
N SER A 23 -20.82 1.89 -22.59
CA SER A 23 -20.81 0.43 -22.38
C SER A 23 -19.99 -0.26 -23.45
N TRP A 24 -18.97 -1.03 -23.03
CA TRP A 24 -18.04 -1.70 -23.93
C TRP A 24 -18.37 -3.18 -24.17
N ASP A 25 -19.24 -3.77 -23.35
CA ASP A 25 -19.65 -5.18 -23.47
C ASP A 25 -21.13 -5.32 -23.86
N PRO A 26 -21.42 -5.73 -25.12
CA PRO A 26 -22.78 -5.98 -25.57
C PRO A 26 -23.51 -7.08 -24.78
N VAL A 27 -22.78 -8.06 -24.23
CA VAL A 27 -23.36 -9.15 -23.45
C VAL A 27 -23.91 -8.62 -22.13
N GLN A 28 -23.24 -7.64 -21.52
CA GLN A 28 -23.72 -6.97 -20.32
C GLN A 28 -25.02 -6.20 -20.57
N GLN A 29 -25.23 -5.66 -21.78
CA GLN A 29 -26.45 -4.94 -22.15
C GLN A 29 -27.62 -5.88 -22.48
N ALA A 30 -27.33 -7.09 -22.96
CA ALA A 30 -28.34 -8.03 -23.43
C ALA A 30 -28.79 -9.07 -22.39
N ARG A 31 -28.06 -9.20 -21.27
CA ARG A 31 -28.30 -10.21 -20.23
C ARG A 31 -28.68 -9.57 -18.90
N THR A 32 -29.39 -10.33 -18.08
CA THR A 32 -29.50 -10.00 -16.66
C THR A 32 -28.13 -10.09 -15.98
N MET A 33 -27.96 -9.40 -14.85
CA MET A 33 -26.72 -9.45 -14.06
C MET A 33 -26.38 -10.88 -13.62
N GLU A 34 -27.39 -11.68 -13.28
CA GLU A 34 -27.21 -13.09 -12.91
C GLU A 34 -26.70 -13.93 -14.09
N GLU A 35 -27.35 -13.83 -15.26
CA GLU A 35 -26.90 -14.55 -16.45
C GLU A 35 -25.49 -14.13 -16.84
N TYR A 36 -25.17 -12.84 -16.81
CA TYR A 36 -23.82 -12.34 -17.07
C TYR A 36 -22.80 -12.89 -16.07
N THR A 37 -23.16 -12.94 -14.78
CA THR A 37 -22.30 -13.48 -13.73
C THR A 37 -21.98 -14.95 -13.95
N ASP A 38 -23.01 -15.75 -14.25
CA ASP A 38 -22.88 -17.20 -14.40
C ASP A 38 -22.18 -17.59 -15.72
N SER A 39 -22.40 -16.84 -16.79
CA SER A 39 -21.93 -17.18 -18.14
C SER A 39 -20.68 -16.44 -18.60
N VAL A 40 -20.29 -15.33 -17.95
CA VAL A 40 -19.11 -14.53 -18.32
C VAL A 40 -18.17 -14.36 -17.14
N ALA A 41 -18.62 -13.71 -16.05
CA ALA A 41 -17.74 -13.30 -14.96
C ALA A 41 -17.10 -14.51 -14.22
N ILE A 42 -17.91 -15.49 -13.79
CA ILE A 42 -17.40 -16.69 -13.11
C ILE A 42 -16.48 -17.52 -14.02
N PRO A 43 -16.82 -17.78 -15.30
CA PRO A 43 -15.89 -18.41 -16.23
C PRO A 43 -14.56 -17.67 -16.38
N GLN A 44 -14.56 -16.34 -16.50
CA GLN A 44 -13.33 -15.54 -16.58
C GLN A 44 -12.50 -15.62 -15.29
N ILE A 45 -13.14 -15.55 -14.11
CA ILE A 45 -12.45 -15.73 -12.82
C ILE A 45 -11.78 -17.11 -12.77
N LYS A 46 -12.48 -18.17 -13.19
CA LYS A 46 -11.89 -19.53 -13.25
C LYS A 46 -10.75 -19.63 -14.26
N GLU A 47 -10.84 -18.89 -15.37
CA GLU A 47 -9.77 -18.82 -16.36
C GLU A 47 -8.51 -18.18 -15.77
N LEU A 48 -8.65 -17.03 -15.08
CA LEU A 48 -7.55 -16.36 -14.39
C LEU A 48 -6.86 -17.30 -13.39
N LEU A 49 -7.65 -17.95 -12.53
CA LEU A 49 -7.17 -18.88 -11.52
C LEU A 49 -6.51 -20.14 -12.10
N LYS A 50 -6.88 -20.54 -13.31
CA LYS A 50 -6.35 -21.75 -13.97
C LYS A 50 -5.09 -21.46 -14.79
N ASN A 51 -5.07 -20.35 -15.52
CA ASN A 51 -4.11 -20.13 -16.59
C ASN A 51 -2.89 -19.29 -16.17
N TYR A 52 -2.96 -18.57 -15.04
CA TYR A 52 -1.92 -17.60 -14.65
C TYR A 52 -1.10 -18.01 -13.41
N GLY A 53 -1.18 -19.28 -13.02
CA GLY A 53 -0.35 -19.85 -11.95
C GLY A 53 -0.85 -19.49 -10.54
N ASP A 54 0.09 -19.26 -9.63
CA ASP A 54 -0.17 -18.95 -8.22
C ASP A 54 -0.59 -17.49 -8.06
N VAL A 55 -1.90 -17.25 -8.10
CA VAL A 55 -2.49 -15.91 -7.95
C VAL A 55 -2.44 -15.54 -6.48
N ALA A 56 -1.60 -14.57 -6.09
CA ALA A 56 -1.50 -14.16 -4.69
C ALA A 56 -2.67 -13.29 -4.23
N VAL A 57 -3.20 -12.42 -5.10
CA VAL A 57 -4.22 -11.43 -4.76
C VAL A 57 -5.29 -11.37 -5.85
N ILE A 58 -6.56 -11.32 -5.45
CA ILE A 58 -7.64 -10.84 -6.32
C ILE A 58 -8.23 -9.57 -5.72
N TRP A 59 -8.10 -8.48 -6.48
CA TRP A 59 -8.55 -7.15 -6.09
C TRP A 59 -9.88 -6.84 -6.80
N TRP A 60 -10.99 -6.89 -6.07
CA TRP A 60 -12.33 -6.66 -6.60
C TRP A 60 -12.65 -5.17 -6.75
N ASP A 61 -13.45 -4.83 -7.76
CA ASP A 61 -14.01 -3.48 -7.93
C ASP A 61 -15.36 -3.56 -8.67
N THR A 62 -16.39 -2.78 -8.35
CA THR A 62 -16.56 -1.84 -7.22
C THR A 62 -17.32 -2.51 -6.06
N PRO A 63 -17.32 -1.96 -4.82
CA PRO A 63 -17.93 -2.59 -3.63
C PRO A 63 -19.48 -2.60 -3.61
N SER A 64 -20.11 -2.73 -4.77
CA SER A 64 -21.55 -2.67 -4.97
C SER A 64 -22.02 -3.80 -5.87
N GLY A 65 -23.11 -4.45 -5.49
CA GLY A 65 -23.71 -5.52 -6.26
C GLY A 65 -24.66 -6.36 -5.41
N PRO A 66 -25.47 -7.24 -6.01
CA PRO A 66 -26.35 -8.13 -5.26
C PRO A 66 -25.51 -9.12 -4.42
N PRO A 67 -25.73 -9.20 -3.09
CA PRO A 67 -25.01 -10.15 -2.23
C PRO A 67 -25.13 -11.61 -2.68
N THR A 68 -26.23 -11.98 -3.34
CA THR A 68 -26.44 -13.32 -3.89
C THR A 68 -25.42 -13.69 -4.96
N LEU A 69 -25.04 -12.73 -5.82
CA LEU A 69 -24.05 -12.94 -6.88
C LEU A 69 -22.63 -12.92 -6.31
N ALA A 70 -22.36 -12.03 -5.35
CA ALA A 70 -21.10 -12.01 -4.61
C ALA A 70 -20.84 -13.37 -3.91
N ARG A 71 -21.88 -14.00 -3.33
CA ARG A 71 -21.77 -15.36 -2.77
C ARG A 71 -21.38 -16.39 -3.83
N LYS A 72 -22.00 -16.36 -5.02
CA LYS A 72 -21.62 -17.27 -6.12
C LYS A 72 -20.15 -17.13 -6.50
N ILE A 73 -19.64 -15.90 -6.59
CA ILE A 73 -18.22 -15.61 -6.86
C ILE A 73 -17.35 -16.12 -5.70
N ASN A 74 -17.72 -15.81 -4.45
CA ASN A 74 -16.96 -16.20 -3.27
C ASN A 74 -16.84 -17.74 -3.13
N GLU A 75 -17.86 -18.52 -3.53
CA GLU A 75 -17.78 -19.99 -3.57
C GLU A 75 -16.71 -20.53 -4.55
N VAL A 76 -16.33 -19.75 -5.56
CA VAL A 76 -15.18 -20.08 -6.42
C VAL A 76 -13.87 -19.80 -5.68
N ILE A 77 -13.77 -18.63 -5.06
CA ILE A 77 -12.55 -18.14 -4.39
C ILE A 77 -12.20 -18.93 -3.15
N LYS A 78 -13.20 -19.38 -2.36
CA LYS A 78 -13.01 -20.24 -1.18
C LYS A 78 -12.22 -21.52 -1.46
N LYS A 79 -12.13 -21.96 -2.71
CA LYS A 79 -11.33 -23.13 -3.13
C LYS A 79 -9.83 -22.83 -3.17
N TYR A 80 -9.44 -21.56 -3.07
CA TYR A 80 -8.07 -21.06 -3.13
C TYR A 80 -7.77 -20.22 -1.87
N PRO A 81 -7.64 -20.87 -0.69
CA PRO A 81 -7.53 -20.17 0.60
C PRO A 81 -6.22 -19.39 0.80
N HIS A 82 -5.26 -19.49 -0.12
CA HIS A 82 -4.03 -18.69 -0.11
C HIS A 82 -4.22 -17.31 -0.75
N ILE A 83 -5.29 -17.10 -1.54
CA ILE A 83 -5.52 -15.86 -2.27
C ILE A 83 -6.05 -14.81 -1.31
N ILE A 84 -5.35 -13.68 -1.24
CA ILE A 84 -5.78 -12.51 -0.49
C ILE A 84 -6.77 -11.72 -1.34
N THR A 85 -7.85 -11.27 -0.73
CA THR A 85 -8.91 -10.48 -1.36
C THR A 85 -9.17 -9.20 -0.58
N ASN A 86 -9.53 -8.13 -1.29
CA ASN A 86 -9.97 -6.90 -0.66
C ASN A 86 -11.46 -6.94 -0.26
N ASP A 87 -11.89 -5.97 0.53
CA ASP A 87 -13.27 -5.78 0.99
C ASP A 87 -14.27 -5.30 -0.08
N ARG A 88 -13.93 -5.41 -1.38
CA ARG A 88 -14.71 -4.80 -2.47
C ARG A 88 -15.51 -5.78 -3.32
N LEU A 89 -15.52 -7.07 -3.03
CA LEU A 89 -16.47 -7.98 -3.71
C LEU A 89 -17.91 -7.59 -3.39
N VAL A 90 -18.18 -7.30 -2.12
CA VAL A 90 -19.39 -6.67 -1.60
C VAL A 90 -19.08 -6.18 -0.18
N ARG A 91 -19.67 -5.05 0.24
CA ARG A 91 -19.55 -4.54 1.62
C ARG A 91 -20.80 -4.82 2.44
N ASN A 92 -20.63 -4.86 3.76
CA ASN A 92 -21.69 -5.08 4.76
C ASN A 92 -22.32 -6.48 4.76
N GLU A 93 -21.62 -7.48 4.22
CA GLU A 93 -22.02 -8.88 4.31
C GLU A 93 -21.09 -9.62 5.27
N GLU A 94 -21.62 -10.20 6.35
CA GLU A 94 -20.81 -10.83 7.40
C GLU A 94 -20.06 -12.09 6.92
N ASP A 95 -20.58 -12.76 5.88
CA ASP A 95 -19.99 -13.97 5.29
C ASP A 95 -19.02 -13.67 4.13
N ILE A 96 -18.90 -12.40 3.72
CA ILE A 96 -18.01 -11.95 2.64
C ILE A 96 -17.38 -10.61 3.05
N THR A 97 -16.32 -10.67 3.85
CA THR A 97 -15.66 -9.47 4.36
C THR A 97 -14.40 -9.07 3.58
N GLY A 98 -13.79 -10.00 2.84
CA GLY A 98 -12.42 -9.84 2.35
C GLY A 98 -11.39 -9.95 3.47
N ASP A 99 -10.12 -9.76 3.14
CA ASP A 99 -8.99 -9.91 4.06
C ASP A 99 -8.48 -8.55 4.57
N TYR A 100 -8.67 -7.49 3.80
CA TYR A 100 -8.21 -6.13 4.14
C TYR A 100 -9.12 -5.03 3.57
N LYS A 101 -9.07 -3.85 4.19
CA LYS A 101 -9.84 -2.66 3.77
C LYS A 101 -9.15 -1.83 2.70
N THR A 102 -9.94 -1.13 1.89
CA THR A 102 -9.45 -0.35 0.74
C THR A 102 -9.84 1.14 0.73
N PRO A 103 -9.29 1.98 1.63
CA PRO A 103 -9.35 3.44 1.46
C PRO A 103 -8.76 3.87 0.12
N GLU A 104 -9.39 4.79 -0.60
CA GLU A 104 -8.96 5.19 -1.94
C GLU A 104 -8.56 6.66 -1.97
N GLN A 105 -7.37 6.96 -2.53
CA GLN A 105 -6.85 8.32 -2.70
C GLN A 105 -6.73 9.13 -1.39
N ALA A 106 -6.77 8.47 -0.24
CA ALA A 106 -6.70 9.10 1.08
C ALA A 106 -6.02 8.18 2.11
N ILE A 107 -5.23 8.78 2.99
CA ILE A 107 -4.62 8.09 4.14
C ILE A 107 -5.58 8.26 5.34
N PRO A 108 -6.11 7.17 5.92
CA PRO A 108 -6.96 7.28 7.10
C PRO A 108 -6.24 7.94 8.29
N THR A 109 -7.02 8.62 9.12
CA THR A 109 -6.60 9.01 10.46
C THR A 109 -6.55 7.79 11.37
N GLU A 110 -5.76 7.85 12.45
CA GLU A 110 -5.66 6.73 13.40
C GLU A 110 -7.01 6.33 14.02
N LYS A 111 -7.97 7.27 14.11
CA LYS A 111 -9.32 7.01 14.63
C LYS A 111 -10.21 6.26 13.63
N GLN A 112 -9.91 6.36 12.34
CA GLN A 112 -10.63 5.64 11.29
C GLN A 112 -10.11 4.21 11.12
N LEU A 113 -8.92 3.93 11.64
CA LEU A 113 -8.36 2.58 11.70
C LEU A 113 -9.01 1.83 12.87
N ASP A 114 -9.52 0.63 12.62
CA ASP A 114 -10.14 -0.23 13.61
C ASP A 114 -9.28 -1.46 13.95
N GLY A 115 -7.99 -1.39 13.59
CA GLY A 115 -7.01 -2.46 13.80
C GLY A 115 -7.03 -3.55 12.74
N THR A 116 -7.90 -3.46 11.72
CA THR A 116 -7.87 -4.37 10.56
C THR A 116 -6.74 -4.00 9.61
N ASP A 117 -6.25 -4.99 8.86
CA ASP A 117 -5.33 -4.74 7.76
C ASP A 117 -6.00 -3.89 6.69
N TRP A 118 -5.19 -3.02 6.06
CA TRP A 118 -5.69 -2.10 5.05
C TRP A 118 -4.61 -1.73 4.05
N GLU A 119 -5.05 -1.45 2.84
CA GLU A 119 -4.23 -0.98 1.74
C GLU A 119 -4.92 0.25 1.17
N THR A 120 -4.18 1.35 1.00
CA THR A 120 -4.69 2.46 0.21
C THR A 120 -4.10 2.46 -1.18
N CYS A 121 -4.98 2.54 -2.18
CA CYS A 121 -4.59 2.74 -3.55
C CYS A 121 -4.57 4.23 -3.88
N MET A 122 -3.48 4.72 -4.47
CA MET A 122 -3.41 6.09 -4.97
C MET A 122 -2.70 6.17 -6.31
N THR A 123 -3.01 7.23 -7.04
CA THR A 123 -2.43 7.55 -8.35
C THR A 123 -1.15 8.38 -8.22
N LEU A 124 -0.21 8.22 -9.15
CA LEU A 124 0.95 9.13 -9.25
C LEU A 124 0.56 10.54 -9.69
N ASN A 125 -0.53 10.67 -10.43
CA ASN A 125 -1.10 11.93 -10.89
C ASN A 125 -2.56 12.06 -10.42
N ASN A 126 -3.43 12.59 -11.27
CA ASN A 126 -4.87 12.77 -11.03
C ASN A 126 -5.75 11.76 -11.80
N SER A 127 -5.17 10.66 -12.33
CA SER A 127 -5.85 9.64 -13.12
C SER A 127 -5.32 8.22 -12.84
N TRP A 128 -6.22 7.23 -12.90
CA TRP A 128 -5.87 5.80 -12.85
C TRP A 128 -5.31 5.33 -14.20
N GLY A 129 -6.06 5.53 -15.27
CA GLY A 129 -5.62 5.25 -16.63
C GLY A 129 -4.71 6.34 -17.21
N TYR A 130 -4.16 6.09 -18.39
CA TYR A 130 -3.34 7.07 -19.10
C TYR A 130 -4.07 8.38 -19.37
N GLN A 131 -3.40 9.49 -19.06
CA GLN A 131 -3.88 10.83 -19.32
C GLN A 131 -2.85 11.57 -20.18
N CYS A 132 -3.24 11.97 -21.39
CA CYS A 132 -2.34 12.58 -22.37
C CYS A 132 -2.16 14.10 -22.20
N ARG A 133 -3.07 14.77 -21.49
CA ARG A 133 -3.10 16.24 -21.34
C ARG A 133 -3.54 16.65 -19.94
N GLY A 134 -3.06 17.79 -19.46
CA GLY A 134 -3.48 18.34 -18.15
C GLY A 134 -3.06 17.46 -16.96
N VAL A 135 -1.95 16.73 -17.10
CA VAL A 135 -1.48 15.80 -16.06
C VAL A 135 -0.92 16.60 -14.89
N VAL A 136 -1.50 16.40 -13.70
CA VAL A 136 -1.02 17.01 -12.47
C VAL A 136 -0.38 15.92 -11.62
N TRP A 137 0.93 15.99 -11.50
CA TRP A 137 1.69 14.96 -10.82
C TRP A 137 1.90 15.27 -9.33
N LYS A 138 1.82 14.23 -8.49
CA LYS A 138 2.31 14.32 -7.10
C LYS A 138 3.84 14.42 -7.11
N SER A 139 4.41 15.15 -6.16
CA SER A 139 5.88 15.28 -6.05
C SER A 139 6.49 14.02 -5.41
N PRO A 140 7.78 13.73 -5.64
CA PRO A 140 8.46 12.66 -4.92
C PRO A 140 8.40 12.82 -3.39
N GLN A 141 8.46 14.07 -2.90
CA GLN A 141 8.25 14.39 -1.48
C GLN A 141 6.90 13.86 -0.99
N THR A 142 5.81 14.21 -1.68
CA THR A 142 4.47 13.75 -1.31
C THR A 142 4.38 12.23 -1.33
N LEU A 143 4.94 11.57 -2.35
CA LEU A 143 4.83 10.12 -2.52
C LEU A 143 5.60 9.35 -1.44
N ILE A 144 6.82 9.79 -1.10
CA ILE A 144 7.62 9.16 -0.04
C ILE A 144 7.03 9.46 1.33
N THR A 145 6.60 10.71 1.60
CA THR A 145 5.91 11.02 2.85
C THR A 145 4.61 10.22 3.00
N ASN A 146 3.84 10.02 1.92
CA ASN A 146 2.65 9.17 1.94
C ASN A 146 3.00 7.72 2.27
N LEU A 147 4.03 7.14 1.64
CA LEU A 147 4.50 5.80 1.95
C LEU A 147 4.84 5.66 3.44
N ILE A 148 5.61 6.60 3.98
CA ILE A 148 6.01 6.62 5.39
C ILE A 148 4.78 6.73 6.30
N ASP A 149 3.85 7.64 6.01
CA ASP A 149 2.65 7.84 6.83
C ASP A 149 1.78 6.57 6.83
N ILE A 150 1.54 5.98 5.65
CA ILE A 150 0.77 4.74 5.48
C ILE A 150 1.37 3.60 6.31
N VAL A 151 2.68 3.35 6.16
CA VAL A 151 3.36 2.25 6.86
C VAL A 151 3.47 2.53 8.36
N SER A 152 3.67 3.79 8.78
CA SER A 152 3.64 4.18 10.20
C SER A 152 2.30 3.90 10.88
N LYS A 153 1.22 3.79 10.08
CA LYS A 153 -0.13 3.44 10.51
C LYS A 153 -0.48 1.96 10.29
N GLY A 154 0.48 1.15 9.85
CA GLY A 154 0.32 -0.29 9.61
C GLY A 154 -0.46 -0.63 8.34
N GLY A 155 -0.44 0.22 7.32
CA GLY A 155 -1.09 -0.04 6.04
C GLY A 155 -0.11 -0.32 4.90
N ASN A 156 -0.66 -0.82 3.79
CA ASN A 156 0.04 -0.97 2.52
C ASN A 156 -0.26 0.19 1.57
N PHE A 157 0.72 0.54 0.74
CA PHE A 157 0.57 1.58 -0.27
C PHE A 157 0.60 0.99 -1.70
N LEU A 158 -0.56 0.90 -2.32
CA LEU A 158 -0.70 0.48 -3.72
C LEU A 158 -0.63 1.70 -4.64
N LEU A 159 0.54 1.92 -5.25
CA LEU A 159 0.81 3.08 -6.09
C LEU A 159 0.57 2.76 -7.58
N ASN A 160 -0.40 3.43 -8.19
CA ASN A 160 -0.81 3.21 -9.57
C ASN A 160 0.10 3.90 -10.60
N ILE A 161 0.34 3.19 -11.71
CA ILE A 161 0.85 3.72 -12.98
C ILE A 161 -0.21 3.56 -14.08
N GLY A 162 -0.28 4.52 -15.00
CA GLY A 162 -1.11 4.41 -16.21
C GLY A 162 -0.24 4.30 -17.47
N PRO A 163 0.00 3.08 -18.01
CA PRO A 163 0.73 2.88 -19.26
C PRO A 163 0.03 3.56 -20.45
N ALA A 164 0.79 4.10 -21.39
CA ALA A 164 0.28 4.68 -22.62
C ALA A 164 -0.35 3.62 -23.55
N PRO A 165 -1.15 4.02 -24.56
CA PRO A 165 -1.83 3.08 -25.45
C PRO A 165 -0.91 2.14 -26.25
N ASP A 166 0.36 2.54 -26.44
CA ASP A 166 1.41 1.72 -27.06
C ASP A 166 2.10 0.75 -26.08
N GLY A 167 1.66 0.73 -24.81
CA GLY A 167 2.22 -0.09 -23.74
C GLY A 167 3.44 0.54 -23.04
N SER A 168 3.92 1.70 -23.47
CA SER A 168 5.04 2.37 -22.81
C SER A 168 4.63 2.96 -21.46
N ILE A 169 5.57 3.01 -20.50
CA ILE A 169 5.35 3.70 -19.23
C ILE A 169 5.70 5.18 -19.42
N PRO A 170 4.78 6.13 -19.16
CA PRO A 170 5.09 7.55 -19.32
C PRO A 170 6.26 8.00 -18.44
N GLU A 171 7.13 8.84 -18.99
CA GLU A 171 8.35 9.34 -18.33
C GLU A 171 8.09 9.95 -16.94
N GLY A 172 6.95 10.63 -16.76
CA GLY A 172 6.55 11.17 -15.46
C GLY A 172 6.35 10.10 -14.38
N ASN A 173 5.91 8.89 -14.74
CA ASN A 173 5.86 7.77 -13.80
C ASN A 173 7.28 7.28 -13.49
N ILE A 174 8.11 7.08 -14.52
CA ILE A 174 9.48 6.55 -14.39
C ILE A 174 10.31 7.42 -13.44
N GLN A 175 10.32 8.74 -13.61
CA GLN A 175 11.10 9.66 -12.77
C GLN A 175 10.74 9.58 -11.28
N ARG A 176 9.45 9.40 -10.98
CA ARG A 176 8.95 9.30 -9.61
C ARG A 176 9.29 7.97 -8.99
N LEU A 177 9.07 6.88 -9.73
CA LEU A 177 9.42 5.53 -9.31
C LEU A 177 10.94 5.38 -9.11
N ASP A 178 11.77 6.00 -9.95
CA ASP A 178 13.22 6.03 -9.78
C ASP A 178 13.63 6.79 -8.51
N THR A 179 13.00 7.93 -8.24
CA THR A 179 13.26 8.70 -7.00
C THR A 179 12.87 7.89 -5.76
N ILE A 180 11.68 7.27 -5.77
CA ILE A 180 11.22 6.39 -4.69
C ILE A 180 12.16 5.20 -4.56
N GLY A 181 12.57 4.57 -5.66
CA GLY A 181 13.48 3.42 -5.68
C GLY A 181 14.84 3.75 -5.08
N LYS A 182 15.40 4.93 -5.38
CA LYS A 182 16.65 5.43 -4.77
C LYS A 182 16.52 5.62 -3.26
N TRP A 183 15.40 6.20 -2.81
CA TRP A 183 15.13 6.35 -1.37
C TRP A 183 14.94 4.99 -0.69
N MET A 184 14.16 4.09 -1.29
CA MET A 184 13.92 2.72 -0.80
C MET A 184 15.19 1.87 -0.76
N LYS A 185 16.14 2.06 -1.68
CA LYS A 185 17.44 1.37 -1.62
C LYS A 185 18.24 1.77 -0.37
N LYS A 186 18.07 3.01 0.08
CA LYS A 186 18.76 3.57 1.25
C LYS A 186 18.06 3.22 2.56
N TYR A 187 16.73 3.17 2.54
CA TYR A 187 15.91 3.13 3.76
C TYR A 187 14.84 2.04 3.79
N GLY A 188 14.75 1.16 2.80
CA GLY A 188 13.67 0.17 2.68
C GLY A 188 13.52 -0.76 3.89
N ASN A 189 14.58 -0.96 4.69
CA ASN A 189 14.51 -1.71 5.95
C ASN A 189 13.58 -1.07 7.00
N SER A 190 13.32 0.24 6.92
CA SER A 190 12.35 0.93 7.78
C SER A 190 10.91 0.86 7.26
N ILE A 191 10.69 0.19 6.12
CA ILE A 191 9.39 0.00 5.49
C ILE A 191 9.02 -1.48 5.50
N TYR A 192 9.84 -2.34 4.90
CA TYR A 192 9.55 -3.77 4.77
C TYR A 192 9.55 -4.49 6.11
N GLY A 193 8.50 -5.29 6.35
CA GLY A 193 8.29 -6.07 7.56
C GLY A 193 8.11 -5.21 8.82
N THR A 194 7.79 -3.92 8.67
CA THR A 194 7.55 -3.03 9.80
C THR A 194 6.07 -2.90 10.14
N GLU A 195 5.82 -2.51 11.38
CA GLU A 195 4.50 -2.30 11.95
C GLU A 195 4.43 -0.94 12.66
N ARG A 196 3.21 -0.56 13.02
CA ARG A 196 2.92 0.69 13.74
C ARG A 196 3.51 0.68 15.16
N CYS A 197 4.20 1.76 15.51
CA CYS A 197 4.65 2.01 16.89
C CYS A 197 3.49 2.44 17.80
N LYS A 198 3.45 1.92 19.03
CA LYS A 198 2.51 2.35 20.10
C LYS A 198 2.95 3.64 20.80
N VAL A 199 3.15 4.70 20.01
CA VAL A 199 3.54 6.03 20.50
C VAL A 199 2.72 7.11 19.81
N LYS A 200 2.67 8.30 20.40
CA LYS A 200 2.16 9.48 19.71
C LYS A 200 3.08 9.78 18.51
N LYS A 201 2.51 10.21 17.38
CA LYS A 201 3.28 10.69 16.24
C LYS A 201 4.37 11.70 16.70
N PRO A 202 5.66 11.48 16.36
CA PRO A 202 6.73 12.43 16.66
C PRO A 202 6.54 13.75 15.93
N ASP A 203 6.97 14.86 16.55
CA ASP A 203 6.80 16.19 15.95
C ASP A 203 7.64 16.35 14.66
N PHE A 204 8.83 15.73 14.62
CA PHE A 204 9.73 15.78 13.46
C PHE A 204 9.33 14.87 12.27
N GLY A 205 8.30 14.04 12.41
CA GLY A 205 7.92 13.08 11.37
C GLY A 205 7.14 11.87 11.86
N TYR A 206 7.65 10.67 11.58
CA TYR A 206 6.94 9.40 11.78
C TYR A 206 7.84 8.33 12.38
N CYS A 207 7.26 7.21 12.81
CA CYS A 207 8.04 6.06 13.22
C CYS A 207 7.37 4.74 12.83
N THR A 208 8.20 3.73 12.58
CA THR A 208 7.81 2.34 12.35
C THR A 208 8.68 1.44 13.24
N GLN A 209 8.24 0.21 13.53
CA GLN A 209 9.03 -0.74 14.30
C GLN A 209 9.02 -2.13 13.67
N LYS A 210 10.01 -2.96 13.99
CA LYS A 210 9.94 -4.41 13.81
C LYS A 210 10.79 -5.14 14.81
N VAL A 211 10.52 -6.44 14.98
CA VAL A 211 11.26 -7.30 15.89
C VAL A 211 12.24 -8.16 15.10
N ILE A 212 13.52 -8.14 15.48
CA ILE A 212 14.57 -8.98 14.91
C ILE A 212 15.34 -9.60 16.08
N ALA A 213 15.45 -10.94 16.10
CA ALA A 213 16.22 -11.67 17.10
C ALA A 213 15.91 -11.23 18.57
N ASN A 214 14.63 -11.14 18.91
CA ASN A 214 14.12 -10.70 20.22
C ASN A 214 14.46 -9.25 20.64
N LYS A 215 14.86 -8.40 19.68
CA LYS A 215 15.05 -6.97 19.87
C LYS A 215 14.06 -6.19 19.03
N THR A 216 13.56 -5.08 19.55
CA THR A 216 12.80 -4.14 18.73
C THR A 216 13.72 -3.12 18.09
N HIS A 217 13.58 -2.97 16.79
CA HIS A 217 14.17 -1.92 15.97
C HIS A 217 13.09 -0.88 15.68
N VAL A 218 13.26 0.34 16.13
CA VAL A 218 12.38 1.48 15.83
C VAL A 218 13.08 2.37 14.82
N TYR A 219 12.41 2.67 13.72
CA TYR A 219 12.89 3.58 12.70
C TYR A 219 12.17 4.91 12.81
N LEU A 220 12.94 5.97 13.05
CA LEU A 220 12.46 7.34 13.08
C LEU A 220 12.62 7.92 11.68
N HIS A 221 11.50 8.25 11.03
CA HIS A 221 11.47 8.89 9.71
C HIS A 221 11.37 10.39 9.92
N VAL A 222 12.52 11.06 9.84
CA VAL A 222 12.68 12.49 10.10
C VAL A 222 12.42 13.27 8.82
N ILE A 223 11.27 13.95 8.78
CA ILE A 223 10.85 14.82 7.67
C ILE A 223 11.36 16.24 7.93
N GLU A 224 11.23 16.70 9.16
CA GLU A 224 11.71 17.99 9.63
C GLU A 224 13.01 17.77 10.40
N TRP A 225 14.14 17.92 9.69
CA TRP A 225 15.46 17.76 10.30
C TRP A 225 15.78 18.97 11.19
N PRO A 226 16.25 18.76 12.43
CA PRO A 226 16.41 19.84 13.40
C PRO A 226 17.63 20.72 13.06
N GLU A 227 17.46 22.03 13.21
CA GLU A 227 18.54 23.00 12.98
C GLU A 227 19.56 23.06 14.14
N ASP A 228 19.09 22.79 15.35
CA ASP A 228 19.92 22.74 16.57
C ASP A 228 20.69 21.42 16.73
N GLY A 229 20.43 20.45 15.85
CA GLY A 229 21.14 19.17 15.82
C GLY A 229 20.68 18.17 16.88
N GLU A 230 19.50 18.35 17.46
CA GLU A 230 18.96 17.44 18.47
C GLU A 230 17.51 17.03 18.15
N LEU A 231 17.19 15.75 18.34
CA LEU A 231 15.83 15.22 18.23
C LEU A 231 15.38 14.66 19.57
N LEU A 232 14.14 14.98 19.98
CA LEU A 232 13.49 14.33 21.10
C LEU A 232 12.46 13.30 20.60
N PHE A 233 12.71 12.02 20.85
CA PHE A 233 11.74 10.95 20.65
C PHE A 233 11.08 10.54 21.97
N ARG A 234 9.78 10.81 22.12
CA ARG A 234 9.03 10.55 23.35
C ARG A 234 8.60 9.08 23.45
N LEU A 235 9.56 8.24 23.85
CA LEU A 235 9.35 6.86 24.24
C LEU A 235 10.13 6.60 25.54
N TYR A 236 9.44 6.10 26.57
CA TYR A 236 9.99 5.94 27.92
C TYR A 236 10.63 4.56 28.16
N GLN A 237 11.20 3.98 27.10
CA GLN A 237 11.94 2.73 27.15
C GLN A 237 13.40 3.02 26.83
N THR A 238 14.33 2.31 27.46
CA THR A 238 15.76 2.53 27.25
C THR A 238 16.20 1.98 25.90
N ALA A 239 16.62 2.86 25.00
CA ALA A 239 17.32 2.47 23.78
C ALA A 239 18.75 2.01 24.11
N SER A 240 19.23 0.97 23.44
CA SER A 240 20.58 0.43 23.57
C SER A 240 21.53 0.92 22.48
N SER A 241 21.01 1.37 21.33
CA SER A 241 21.81 2.03 20.30
C SER A 241 20.99 2.97 19.42
N ALA A 242 21.66 3.94 18.81
CA ALA A 242 21.12 4.83 17.80
C ALA A 242 22.10 4.94 16.62
N ARG A 243 21.60 4.85 15.37
CA ARG A 243 22.42 5.00 14.17
C ARG A 243 21.65 5.58 12.99
N LEU A 244 22.35 6.22 12.06
CA LEU A 244 21.80 6.55 10.74
C LEU A 244 21.62 5.27 9.92
N LEU A 245 20.41 5.03 9.42
CA LEU A 245 20.08 3.77 8.75
C LEU A 245 20.90 3.56 7.46
N HIS A 246 21.21 4.64 6.75
CA HIS A 246 21.81 4.55 5.41
C HIS A 246 23.29 4.18 5.36
N ASN A 247 24.05 4.45 6.43
CA ASN A 247 25.49 4.22 6.47
C ASN A 247 25.95 3.57 7.79
N GLY A 248 25.06 3.34 8.74
CA GLY A 248 25.38 2.75 10.03
C GLY A 248 26.15 3.67 10.97
N GLN A 249 26.29 4.97 10.66
CA GLN A 249 26.95 5.92 11.55
C GLN A 249 26.25 5.95 12.90
N ILE A 250 26.99 5.65 13.97
CA ILE A 250 26.51 5.69 15.34
C ILE A 250 26.24 7.14 15.74
N LEU A 251 25.11 7.35 16.42
CA LEU A 251 24.71 8.65 16.95
C LEU A 251 24.87 8.65 18.47
N ASN A 252 25.26 9.80 19.01
CA ASN A 252 25.19 10.03 20.45
C ASN A 252 23.72 10.25 20.84
N PHE A 253 23.30 9.67 21.94
CA PHE A 253 21.94 9.81 22.44
C PHE A 253 21.91 9.65 23.96
N GLU A 254 20.87 10.18 24.59
CA GLU A 254 20.65 10.10 26.03
C GLU A 254 19.22 9.64 26.30
N ASN A 255 19.07 8.61 27.14
CA ASN A 255 17.78 8.18 27.66
C ASN A 255 17.47 9.02 28.91
N THR A 256 16.36 9.77 28.88
CA THR A 256 15.96 10.67 29.98
C THR A 256 14.54 10.36 30.44
N HIS A 257 14.06 11.10 31.45
CA HIS A 257 12.67 11.03 31.88
C HIS A 257 11.68 11.63 30.86
N ASP A 258 12.14 12.49 29.95
CA ASP A 258 11.31 13.14 28.92
C ASP A 258 11.18 12.30 27.64
N GLY A 259 12.08 11.33 27.45
CA GLY A 259 12.24 10.53 26.25
C GLY A 259 13.71 10.32 25.89
N ILE A 260 13.97 10.10 24.61
CA ILE A 260 15.30 9.82 24.08
C ILE A 260 15.75 11.04 23.27
N TYR A 261 16.79 11.72 23.75
CA TYR A 261 17.45 12.81 23.02
C TYR A 261 18.52 12.22 22.11
N ILE A 262 18.54 12.61 20.84
CA ILE A 262 19.43 12.05 19.82
C ILE A 262 20.14 13.19 19.12
N ASN A 263 21.48 13.19 19.18
CA ASN A 263 22.30 14.17 18.49
C ASN A 263 22.45 13.75 17.04
N VAL A 264 22.10 14.64 16.13
CA VAL A 264 22.10 14.39 14.70
C VAL A 264 23.08 15.32 13.96
N PRO A 265 23.61 14.93 12.79
CA PRO A 265 24.41 15.83 11.97
C PRO A 265 23.68 17.12 11.61
N SER A 266 24.43 18.21 11.38
CA SER A 266 23.86 19.52 11.00
C SER A 266 23.15 19.52 9.64
N LYS A 267 23.39 18.52 8.80
CA LYS A 267 22.72 18.35 7.50
C LYS A 267 21.98 17.03 7.47
N ALA A 268 20.73 17.08 7.05
CA ALA A 268 19.93 15.90 6.77
C ALA A 268 20.65 15.02 5.74
N PRO A 269 20.82 13.71 6.01
CA PRO A 269 21.37 12.78 5.02
C PRO A 269 20.57 12.65 3.74
N ASP A 270 19.28 12.97 3.78
CA ASP A 270 18.33 12.94 2.68
C ASP A 270 17.40 14.16 2.77
N ASN A 271 17.07 14.74 1.62
CA ASN A 271 16.28 15.97 1.54
C ASN A 271 14.77 15.75 1.62
N ILE A 272 14.30 14.49 1.54
CA ILE A 272 12.89 14.15 1.62
C ILE A 272 12.53 13.58 2.98
N ALA A 273 13.27 12.54 3.39
CA ALA A 273 13.10 11.88 4.67
C ALA A 273 14.38 11.14 5.05
N SER A 274 14.95 11.48 6.19
CA SER A 274 16.13 10.81 6.73
C SER A 274 15.72 9.81 7.81
N VAL A 275 16.37 8.64 7.86
CA VAL A 275 15.97 7.58 8.80
C VAL A 275 17.07 7.28 9.83
N ILE A 276 16.67 7.33 11.09
CA ILE A 276 17.46 6.91 12.25
C ILE A 276 16.88 5.60 12.77
N GLU A 277 17.74 4.65 13.09
CA GLU A 277 17.36 3.41 13.74
C GLU A 277 17.77 3.43 15.21
N LEU A 278 16.79 3.22 16.08
CA LEU A 278 16.96 2.92 17.49
C LEU A 278 16.80 1.42 17.71
N THR A 279 17.66 0.83 18.53
CA THR A 279 17.51 -0.56 18.98
C THR A 279 17.15 -0.60 20.46
N PHE A 280 16.27 -1.53 20.82
CA PHE A 280 15.86 -1.81 22.19
C PHE A 280 16.13 -3.28 22.48
N ASP A 281 16.79 -3.59 23.59
CA ASP A 281 17.06 -4.97 24.02
C ASP A 281 15.84 -5.65 24.67
N CYS A 282 14.65 -5.25 24.22
CA CYS A 282 13.37 -5.81 24.63
C CYS A 282 12.38 -5.74 23.47
N ILE A 283 11.24 -6.42 23.64
CA ILE A 283 10.10 -6.33 22.73
C ILE A 283 9.21 -5.17 23.17
N LEU A 284 9.09 -4.13 22.35
CA LEU A 284 8.16 -3.04 22.57
C LEU A 284 6.70 -3.48 22.31
N PRO A 285 5.71 -2.80 22.92
CA PRO A 285 4.31 -3.09 22.68
C PRO A 285 3.92 -3.01 21.20
N ARG A 286 3.16 -4.02 20.72
CA ARG A 286 2.68 -4.12 19.33
C ARG A 286 1.17 -3.91 19.27
N TYR A 287 0.65 -3.34 18.18
CA TYR A 287 -0.80 -3.32 17.94
C TYR A 287 -1.28 -4.71 17.52
N PRO A 288 -2.30 -5.29 18.19
CA PRO A 288 -2.91 -6.50 17.69
C PRO A 288 -3.65 -6.20 16.39
N ILE A 289 -3.44 -7.03 15.38
CA ILE A 289 -4.24 -7.02 14.15
C ILE A 289 -5.59 -7.66 14.48
N LYS A 290 -6.67 -6.96 14.11
CA LYS A 290 -8.03 -7.47 14.17
C LYS A 290 -8.34 -8.10 12.81
N PRO A 291 -8.44 -9.43 12.70
CA PRO A 291 -8.74 -10.05 11.41
C PRO A 291 -10.17 -9.70 10.96
N MET A 292 -10.35 -9.55 9.64
CA MET A 292 -11.67 -9.32 9.04
C MET A 292 -12.48 -10.61 8.86
N ASN A 293 -11.81 -11.76 8.87
CA ASN A 293 -12.40 -13.08 8.74
C ASN A 293 -11.61 -14.10 9.59
N LYS A 294 -11.78 -15.41 9.34
CA LYS A 294 -11.11 -16.48 10.10
C LYS A 294 -9.74 -16.88 9.53
N ASN A 295 -9.42 -16.43 8.32
CA ASN A 295 -8.12 -16.62 7.70
C ASN A 295 -7.14 -15.63 8.33
N ASN A 296 -5.93 -16.11 8.58
CA ASN A 296 -4.81 -15.28 8.97
C ASN A 296 -3.67 -15.56 7.99
N TYR A 297 -3.00 -14.50 7.54
CA TYR A 297 -1.83 -14.59 6.68
C TYR A 297 -0.62 -14.16 7.48
N ASP A 298 0.46 -14.93 7.37
CA ASP A 298 1.74 -14.56 7.94
C ASP A 298 2.52 -13.68 6.95
N ILE A 299 3.24 -12.69 7.46
CA ILE A 299 4.21 -11.95 6.67
C ILE A 299 5.40 -12.88 6.43
N ILE A 300 5.56 -13.35 5.20
CA ILE A 300 6.72 -14.14 4.77
C ILE A 300 7.71 -13.17 4.11
N ASP A 301 8.75 -12.76 4.83
CA ASP A 301 9.89 -12.06 4.20
C ASP A 301 10.65 -13.08 3.34
N GLY A 302 10.74 -12.83 2.02
CA GLY A 302 11.37 -13.73 1.03
C GLY A 302 12.90 -13.90 1.14
N ASN A 303 13.50 -13.57 2.30
CA ASN A 303 14.92 -13.71 2.60
C ASN A 303 15.24 -14.87 3.57
N ASN A 304 14.28 -15.77 3.82
CA ASN A 304 14.52 -17.04 4.51
C ASN A 304 14.70 -18.19 3.52
#